data_AF-A0A365T8H1-F1
#
_entry.id   AF-A0A365T8H1-F1
#
_cell.length_a   1.000
_cell.length_b   1.000
_cell.length_c   1.000
_cell.angle_alpha   90.00
_cell.angle_beta   90.00
_cell.angle_gamma   90.00
#
_symmetry.space_group_name_H-M   'P 1'
#
loop_
_entity.id
_entity.type
_entity.pdbx_description
1 polymer ?
#
loop_
_entity_poly.entity_id
_entity_poly.type
_entity_poly.pdbx_seq_one_letter_code
_entity_poly.pdbx_strand_id
1 'polypeptide(L)'
;MDDEHPEHSEDTPTPSSTDQSHERTLPPELLKINHVYSALGHPRRRYLCYTLLEDTEWPLTNLATKVAAWENDIPESAVSASQHDRAYVSLYHAHVPKLVDEGVITFDEETETITAAEHAEHVLAALEGIGGSLDSLQEAHARGEMDADE
;
A
#
# COMPACT_ATOMS: atom_id res chain seq x y z
N MET A 1 14.87 -62.54 -27.62
CA MET A 1 15.59 -61.67 -26.66
C MET A 1 15.13 -60.26 -27.02
N ASP A 2 14.09 -59.82 -26.30
CA ASP A 2 13.88 -58.50 -25.66
C ASP A 2 14.57 -57.30 -26.36
N ASP A 3 14.01 -56.10 -26.55
CA ASP A 3 12.97 -55.35 -25.83
C ASP A 3 12.76 -54.04 -26.67
N GLU A 4 11.54 -53.65 -27.03
CA GLU A 4 10.84 -52.43 -26.57
C GLU A 4 10.90 -51.20 -27.53
N HIS A 5 9.72 -50.57 -27.67
CA HIS A 5 9.21 -49.50 -28.56
C HIS A 5 9.59 -48.08 -27.99
N PRO A 6 9.08 -46.91 -28.44
CA PRO A 6 9.12 -46.24 -29.76
C PRO A 6 9.32 -44.68 -29.71
N GLU A 7 9.32 -44.05 -30.90
CA GLU A 7 8.64 -42.79 -31.29
C GLU A 7 8.89 -41.37 -30.68
N HIS A 8 9.11 -40.44 -31.63
CA HIS A 8 8.51 -39.08 -31.79
C HIS A 8 9.17 -37.77 -31.28
N SER A 9 9.13 -36.78 -32.21
CA SER A 9 9.07 -35.30 -32.06
C SER A 9 10.40 -34.55 -31.80
N GLU A 10 10.65 -33.30 -32.20
CA GLU A 10 9.80 -32.12 -32.40
C GLU A 10 10.39 -31.15 -33.46
N ASP A 11 9.53 -30.66 -34.35
CA ASP A 11 9.72 -29.43 -35.15
C ASP A 11 9.37 -28.24 -34.25
N THR A 12 10.33 -27.36 -33.97
CA THR A 12 10.12 -26.13 -33.22
C THR A 12 10.25 -24.93 -34.15
N PRO A 13 9.14 -24.27 -34.54
CA PRO A 13 9.21 -22.89 -34.96
C PRO A 13 9.08 -22.01 -33.71
N THR A 14 10.15 -21.27 -33.40
CA THR A 14 10.03 -20.03 -32.63
C THR A 14 9.31 -19.00 -33.50
N PRO A 15 8.41 -18.18 -32.93
CA PRO A 15 8.38 -16.81 -33.38
C PRO A 15 8.53 -15.83 -32.21
N SER A 16 9.57 -15.03 -32.38
CA SER A 16 9.85 -13.69 -31.87
C SER A 16 8.66 -12.89 -31.33
N SER A 17 8.94 -12.28 -30.18
CA SER A 17 8.49 -10.96 -29.72
C SER A 17 7.76 -10.14 -30.77
N THR A 18 6.44 -10.13 -30.64
CA THR A 18 5.59 -9.08 -31.20
C THR A 18 5.08 -8.25 -30.04
N ASP A 19 5.56 -7.00 -30.01
CA ASP A 19 4.98 -5.85 -29.32
C ASP A 19 3.47 -5.81 -29.57
N GLN A 20 2.69 -6.20 -28.56
CA GLN A 20 1.25 -5.94 -28.50
C GLN A 20 0.93 -5.58 -27.07
N SER A 21 0.78 -4.28 -26.85
CA SER A 21 -0.02 -3.66 -25.80
C SER A 21 -1.35 -4.39 -25.64
N HIS A 22 -1.34 -5.47 -24.86
CA HIS A 22 -2.55 -6.10 -24.38
C HIS A 22 -3.04 -5.25 -23.21
N GLU A 23 -4.21 -4.64 -23.36
CA GLU A 23 -5.13 -4.44 -22.25
C GLU A 23 -5.34 -5.81 -21.58
N ARG A 24 -4.40 -6.17 -20.72
CA ARG A 24 -4.52 -7.34 -19.88
C ARG A 24 -5.51 -6.91 -18.82
N THR A 25 -6.79 -7.15 -19.05
CA THR A 25 -7.82 -7.00 -18.01
C THR A 25 -7.37 -7.90 -16.86
N LEU A 26 -6.73 -7.28 -15.87
CA LEU A 26 -6.20 -8.00 -14.72
C LEU A 26 -7.40 -8.59 -13.96
N PRO A 27 -7.26 -9.77 -13.36
CA PRO A 27 -8.30 -10.31 -12.50
C PRO A 27 -8.72 -9.27 -11.47
N PRO A 28 -10.02 -9.17 -11.09
CA PRO A 28 -10.49 -8.18 -10.14
C PRO A 28 -9.75 -8.25 -8.79
N GLU A 29 -9.35 -9.44 -8.36
CA GLU A 29 -8.52 -9.63 -7.17
C GLU A 29 -7.12 -9.01 -7.31
N LEU A 30 -6.54 -9.08 -8.52
CA LEU A 30 -5.23 -8.49 -8.79
C LEU A 30 -5.33 -6.97 -8.94
N LEU A 31 -6.43 -6.44 -9.49
CA LEU A 31 -6.71 -4.99 -9.51
C LEU A 31 -6.81 -4.46 -8.08
N LYS A 32 -7.60 -5.10 -7.20
CA LYS A 32 -7.70 -4.74 -5.78
C LYS A 32 -6.32 -4.69 -5.12
N ILE A 33 -5.50 -5.73 -5.32
CA ILE A 33 -4.14 -5.79 -4.78
C ILE A 33 -3.24 -4.68 -5.35
N ASN A 34 -3.31 -4.38 -6.65
CA ASN A 34 -2.54 -3.29 -7.25
C ASN A 34 -2.94 -1.92 -6.71
N HIS A 35 -4.23 -1.65 -6.54
CA HIS A 35 -4.74 -0.42 -5.92
C HIS A 35 -4.22 -0.28 -4.49
N VAL A 36 -4.26 -1.36 -3.70
CA VAL A 36 -3.67 -1.42 -2.36
C VAL A 36 -2.18 -1.09 -2.38
N TYR A 37 -1.38 -1.74 -3.23
CA TYR A 37 0.06 -1.44 -3.30
C TYR A 37 0.36 0.00 -3.77
N SER A 38 -0.39 0.50 -4.75
CA SER A 38 -0.26 1.87 -5.26
C SER A 38 -0.54 2.89 -4.17
N ALA A 39 -1.65 2.72 -3.45
CA ALA A 39 -2.03 3.56 -2.31
C ALA A 39 -1.01 3.47 -1.17
N LEU A 40 -0.51 2.28 -0.82
CA LEU A 40 0.34 2.07 0.35
C LEU A 40 1.86 2.23 0.10
N GLY A 41 2.27 2.48 -1.14
CA GLY A 41 3.68 2.58 -1.52
C GLY A 41 4.48 3.71 -0.86
N HIS A 42 3.84 4.63 -0.14
CA HIS A 42 4.52 5.76 0.52
C HIS A 42 4.17 5.86 2.02
N PRO A 43 5.15 6.11 2.91
CA PRO A 43 4.93 6.20 4.35
C PRO A 43 3.78 7.14 4.75
N ARG A 44 3.76 8.37 4.20
CA ARG A 44 2.69 9.34 4.45
C ARG A 44 1.29 8.84 4.05
N ARG A 45 1.17 8.09 2.96
CA ARG A 45 -0.12 7.53 2.53
C ARG A 45 -0.59 6.43 3.47
N ARG A 46 0.32 5.57 3.93
CA ARG A 46 0.01 4.57 4.98
C ARG A 46 -0.45 5.26 6.26
N TYR A 47 0.27 6.30 6.68
CA TYR A 47 -0.08 7.08 7.86
C TYR A 47 -1.48 7.69 7.75
N LEU A 48 -1.82 8.32 6.61
CA LEU A 48 -3.16 8.83 6.35
C LEU A 48 -4.24 7.75 6.48
N CYS A 49 -4.02 6.58 5.88
CA CYS A 49 -4.94 5.45 6.00
C CYS A 49 -5.12 5.03 7.48
N TYR A 50 -4.04 4.92 8.25
CA TYR A 50 -4.14 4.62 9.68
C TYR A 50 -4.90 5.69 10.47
N THR A 51 -4.70 6.97 10.14
CA THR A 51 -5.38 8.07 10.84
C THR A 51 -6.89 8.07 10.55
N LEU A 52 -7.28 7.65 9.35
CA LEU A 52 -8.68 7.51 8.94
C LEU A 52 -9.40 6.30 9.57
N LEU A 53 -8.66 5.37 10.18
CA LEU A 53 -9.28 4.30 11.01
C LEU A 53 -9.81 4.83 12.33
N GLU A 54 -9.11 5.81 12.92
CA GLU A 54 -9.46 6.37 14.22
C GLU A 54 -10.70 7.26 14.12
N ASP A 55 -10.75 8.11 13.08
CA ASP A 55 -11.90 8.95 12.75
C ASP A 55 -12.09 8.97 11.23
N THR A 56 -13.34 8.90 10.78
CA THR A 56 -13.69 8.75 9.35
C THR A 56 -13.55 10.03 8.53
N GLU A 57 -13.34 11.18 9.20
CA GLU A 57 -13.31 12.50 8.59
C GLU A 57 -12.22 13.36 9.25
N TRP A 58 -11.37 13.99 8.43
CA TRP A 58 -10.30 14.86 8.91
C TRP A 58 -10.09 16.08 8.03
N PRO A 59 -9.94 17.28 8.63
CA PRO A 59 -9.40 18.42 7.92
C PRO A 59 -7.95 18.17 7.48
N LEU A 60 -7.61 18.53 6.24
CA LEU A 60 -6.26 18.38 5.69
C LEU A 60 -5.20 19.07 6.56
N THR A 61 -5.54 20.24 7.10
CA THR A 61 -4.65 20.99 8.00
C THR A 61 -4.29 20.20 9.27
N ASN A 62 -5.23 19.44 9.84
CA ASN A 62 -4.97 18.63 11.03
C ASN A 62 -4.09 17.43 10.66
N LEU A 63 -4.35 16.80 9.51
CA LEU A 63 -3.51 15.71 9.01
C LEU A 63 -2.08 16.18 8.70
N ALA A 64 -1.91 17.39 8.20
CA ALA A 64 -0.59 17.98 8.01
C ALA A 64 0.17 18.13 9.34
N THR A 65 -0.50 18.58 10.42
CA THR A 65 0.08 18.62 11.78
C THR A 65 0.50 17.23 12.24
N LYS A 66 -0.38 16.25 12.13
CA LYS A 66 -0.13 14.86 12.55
C LYS A 66 1.04 14.23 11.80
N VAL A 67 1.07 14.38 10.47
CA VAL A 67 2.17 13.90 9.62
C VAL A 67 3.47 14.60 10.00
N ALA A 68 3.47 15.92 10.15
CA ALA A 68 4.65 16.67 10.54
C ALA A 68 5.19 16.24 11.93
N ALA A 69 4.29 16.04 12.90
CA ALA A 69 4.63 15.54 14.23
C ALA A 69 5.30 14.16 14.16
N TRP A 70 4.65 13.23 13.45
CA TRP A 70 5.13 11.87 13.25
C TRP A 70 6.51 11.81 12.57
N GLU A 71 6.72 12.58 11.51
CA GLU A 71 8.00 12.57 10.78
C GLU A 71 9.17 13.17 11.55
N ASN A 72 8.88 14.08 12.48
CA ASN A 72 9.92 14.76 13.25
C ASN A 72 10.06 14.15 14.66
N ASP A 73 9.27 13.13 15.00
CA ASP A 73 9.20 12.49 16.32
C ASP A 73 9.00 13.50 17.46
N ILE A 74 8.04 14.41 17.27
CA ILE A 74 7.68 15.47 18.22
C ILE A 74 6.18 15.45 18.51
N PRO A 75 5.72 15.98 19.67
CA PRO A 75 4.30 16.15 19.91
C PRO A 75 3.69 17.15 18.91
N GLU A 76 2.41 16.97 18.57
CA GLU A 76 1.65 17.85 17.66
C GLU A 76 1.72 19.33 18.06
N SER A 77 1.74 19.62 19.37
CA SER A 77 1.85 20.98 19.91
C SER A 77 3.21 21.66 19.70
N ALA A 78 4.25 20.89 19.36
CA ALA A 78 5.59 21.40 19.09
C ALA A 78 5.88 21.56 17.59
N VAL A 79 4.92 21.22 16.72
CA VAL A 79 5.07 21.38 15.27
C VAL A 79 5.17 22.86 14.92
N SER A 80 6.25 23.24 14.26
CA SER A 80 6.42 24.59 13.72
C SER A 80 5.55 24.80 12.48
N ALA A 81 5.17 26.06 12.20
CA ALA A 81 4.46 26.42 10.98
C ALA A 81 5.19 25.92 9.71
N SER A 82 6.52 26.03 9.67
CA SER A 82 7.29 25.56 8.51
C SER A 82 7.21 24.04 8.29
N GLN A 83 7.12 23.25 9.38
CA GLN A 83 6.97 21.78 9.28
C GLN A 83 5.57 21.43 8.82
N HIS A 84 4.56 22.10 9.39
CA HIS A 84 3.17 21.99 8.98
C HIS A 84 2.99 22.32 7.49
N ASP A 85 3.46 23.48 7.03
CA ASP A 85 3.34 23.92 5.63
C ASP A 85 3.96 22.91 4.66
N ARG A 86 5.14 22.38 4.99
CA ARG A 86 5.81 21.35 4.16
C ARG A 86 5.01 20.05 4.09
N ALA A 87 4.42 19.63 5.20
CA ALA A 87 3.55 18.46 5.22
C ALA A 87 2.29 18.73 4.39
N TYR A 88 1.61 19.84 4.65
CA TYR A 88 0.38 20.28 3.97
C TYR A 88 0.55 20.31 2.45
N VAL A 89 1.55 21.01 1.93
CA VAL A 89 1.80 21.15 0.48
C VAL A 89 2.03 19.77 -0.16
N SER A 90 2.79 18.91 0.50
CA SER A 90 3.03 17.56 -0.02
C SER A 90 1.81 16.65 0.08
N LEU A 91 1.00 16.78 1.13
CA LEU A 91 -0.27 16.07 1.21
C LEU A 91 -1.19 16.49 0.07
N TYR A 92 -1.40 17.79 -0.08
CA TYR A 92 -2.30 18.38 -1.07
C TYR A 92 -1.92 18.02 -2.51
N HIS A 93 -0.64 18.11 -2.88
CA HIS A 93 -0.24 17.91 -4.28
C HIS A 93 0.17 16.49 -4.66
N ALA A 94 0.58 15.65 -3.70
CA ALA A 94 1.17 14.35 -4.03
C ALA A 94 0.45 13.16 -3.40
N HIS A 95 -0.04 13.29 -2.17
CA HIS A 95 -0.58 12.13 -1.44
C HIS A 95 -2.09 12.02 -1.53
N VAL A 96 -2.81 13.11 -1.29
CA VAL A 96 -4.27 13.14 -1.37
C VAL A 96 -4.75 12.82 -2.79
N PRO A 97 -4.24 13.46 -3.87
CA PRO A 97 -4.71 13.15 -5.22
C PRO A 97 -4.51 11.69 -5.57
N LYS A 98 -3.37 11.11 -5.19
CA LYS A 98 -3.07 9.70 -5.45
C LYS A 98 -3.99 8.75 -4.66
N LEU A 99 -4.41 9.10 -3.46
CA LEU A 99 -5.35 8.27 -2.70
C LEU A 99 -6.80 8.42 -3.21
N VAL A 100 -7.15 9.59 -3.74
CA VAL A 100 -8.44 9.82 -4.42
C VAL A 100 -8.51 9.02 -5.72
N ASP A 101 -7.47 9.05 -6.55
CA ASP A 101 -7.39 8.28 -7.81
C ASP A 101 -7.57 6.78 -7.60
N GLU A 102 -7.10 6.27 -6.46
CA GLU A 102 -7.18 4.86 -6.09
C GLU A 102 -8.47 4.52 -5.30
N GLY A 103 -9.39 5.48 -5.14
CA GLY A 103 -10.68 5.30 -4.45
C GLY A 103 -10.56 4.99 -2.96
N VAL A 104 -9.43 5.33 -2.34
CA VAL A 104 -9.16 5.06 -0.91
C VAL A 104 -9.74 6.16 -0.03
N ILE A 105 -9.68 7.40 -0.50
CA ILE A 105 -10.25 8.56 0.19
C ILE A 105 -11.08 9.38 -0.79
N THR A 106 -11.97 10.22 -0.27
CA THR A 106 -12.53 11.36 -0.99
C THR A 106 -11.99 12.64 -0.38
N PHE A 107 -11.86 13.68 -1.21
CA PHE A 107 -11.40 15.00 -0.78
C PHE A 107 -12.42 16.05 -1.24
N ASP A 108 -12.91 16.84 -0.29
CA ASP A 108 -13.72 18.03 -0.55
C ASP A 108 -12.79 19.24 -0.65
N GLU A 109 -12.67 19.81 -1.85
CA GLU A 109 -11.81 20.97 -2.12
C GLU A 109 -12.34 22.28 -1.49
N GLU A 110 -13.65 22.39 -1.23
CA GLU A 110 -14.24 23.59 -0.63
C GLU A 110 -13.98 23.64 0.87
N THR A 111 -14.07 22.50 1.55
CA THR A 111 -13.85 22.39 3.00
C THR A 111 -12.45 21.89 3.38
N GLU A 112 -11.67 21.46 2.40
CA GLU A 112 -10.37 20.77 2.56
C GLU A 112 -10.45 19.56 3.50
N THR A 113 -11.55 18.81 3.40
CA THR A 113 -11.85 17.68 4.27
C THR A 113 -11.60 16.37 3.55
N ILE A 114 -10.95 15.44 4.24
CA ILE A 114 -10.67 14.09 3.77
C ILE A 114 -11.59 13.11 4.49
N THR A 115 -12.25 12.23 3.73
CA THR A 115 -13.07 11.15 4.27
C THR A 115 -12.71 9.81 3.63
N ALA A 116 -13.02 8.71 4.31
CA ALA A 116 -12.86 7.37 3.76
C ALA A 116 -13.77 7.15 2.54
N ALA A 117 -13.25 6.47 1.52
CA ALA A 117 -14.01 6.09 0.31
C ALA A 117 -14.23 4.57 0.24
N GLU A 118 -14.84 4.10 -0.85
CA GLU A 118 -15.25 2.70 -1.03
C GLU A 118 -14.12 1.67 -0.90
N HIS A 119 -12.88 2.03 -1.25
CA HIS A 119 -11.75 1.10 -1.18
C HIS A 119 -10.91 1.25 0.10
N ALA A 120 -11.30 2.14 1.02
CA ALA A 120 -10.61 2.32 2.30
C ALA A 120 -10.52 1.00 3.07
N GLU A 121 -11.65 0.30 3.25
CA GLU A 121 -11.70 -0.95 4.03
C GLU A 121 -10.74 -2.03 3.49
N HIS A 122 -10.65 -2.18 2.17
CA HIS A 122 -9.75 -3.17 1.55
C HIS A 122 -8.28 -2.83 1.79
N VAL A 123 -7.92 -1.55 1.71
CA VAL A 123 -6.56 -1.04 1.94
C VAL A 123 -6.16 -1.20 3.40
N LEU A 124 -7.11 -0.96 4.30
CA LEU A 124 -6.96 -1.10 5.74
C LEU A 124 -6.82 -2.57 6.15
N ALA A 125 -7.68 -3.45 5.63
CA ALA A 125 -7.58 -4.89 5.85
C ALA A 125 -6.25 -5.46 5.31
N ALA A 126 -5.74 -4.93 4.20
CA ALA A 126 -4.43 -5.29 3.70
C ALA A 126 -3.29 -4.80 4.60
N LEU A 127 -3.39 -3.59 5.17
CA LEU A 127 -2.43 -3.08 6.16
C LEU A 127 -2.41 -3.94 7.43
N GLU A 128 -3.58 -4.35 7.93
CA GLU A 128 -3.70 -5.25 9.08
C GLU A 128 -3.16 -6.65 8.76
N GLY A 129 -3.47 -7.19 7.58
CA GLY A 129 -2.97 -8.50 7.13
C GLY A 129 -1.45 -8.53 6.92
N ILE A 130 -0.86 -7.44 6.43
CA ILE A 130 0.60 -7.28 6.30
C ILE A 130 1.24 -7.06 7.68
N GLY A 131 0.59 -6.29 8.56
CA GLY A 131 1.03 -6.10 9.95
C GLY A 131 1.03 -7.40 10.74
N GLY A 132 0.00 -8.23 10.60
CA GLY A 132 -0.08 -9.55 11.22
C GLY A 132 0.92 -10.57 10.64
N SER A 133 1.27 -10.45 9.36
CA SER A 133 2.34 -11.25 8.73
C SER A 133 3.74 -10.83 9.20
N LEU A 134 3.97 -9.53 9.40
CA LEU A 134 5.22 -9.01 9.97
C LEU A 134 5.38 -9.43 11.44
N ASP A 135 4.33 -9.34 12.24
CA ASP A 135 4.34 -9.80 13.65
C ASP A 135 4.58 -11.33 13.74
N SER A 136 3.96 -12.11 12.84
CA SER A 136 4.16 -13.56 12.75
C SER A 136 5.57 -13.96 12.27
N LEU A 137 6.17 -13.19 11.35
CA LEU A 137 7.57 -13.39 10.93
C LEU A 137 8.56 -13.05 12.04
N GLN A 138 8.24 -12.04 12.85
CA GLN A 138 9.06 -11.61 13.98
C GLN A 138 8.96 -12.58 15.16
N GLU A 139 7.78 -13.16 15.41
CA GLU A 139 7.58 -14.23 16.40
C GLU A 139 8.24 -15.56 16.02
N ALA A 140 8.28 -15.91 14.73
CA ALA A 140 8.92 -17.14 14.27
C ALA A 140 10.45 -17.13 14.46
N HIS A 141 11.07 -15.95 14.38
CA HIS A 141 12.50 -15.78 14.65
C HIS A 141 12.82 -15.83 16.16
N ALA A 142 11.91 -15.31 17.00
CA ALA A 142 12.10 -15.31 18.46
C ALA A 142 11.92 -16.68 19.12
N ARG A 143 11.16 -17.61 18.52
CA ARG A 143 11.02 -18.99 19.03
C ARG A 143 12.11 -19.95 18.55
N GLY A 144 12.90 -19.59 17.54
CA GLY A 144 13.95 -20.45 16.99
C GLY A 144 15.30 -20.42 17.73
N GLU A 145 15.57 -19.39 18.56
CA GLU A 145 16.87 -19.18 19.22
C GLU A 145 16.89 -19.57 20.72
N MET A 146 15.91 -20.33 21.23
CA MET A 146 15.92 -20.80 22.64
C MET A 146 16.15 -22.31 22.84
N ASP A 147 16.21 -23.12 21.77
CA ASP A 147 16.47 -24.58 21.87
C ASP A 147 17.86 -24.97 21.34
N ALA A 148 18.89 -24.19 21.69
CA ALA A 148 20.27 -24.52 21.38
C ALA A 148 21.25 -24.17 22.51
N ASP A 149 20.91 -24.59 23.74
CA ASP A 149 21.92 -24.81 24.78
C ASP A 149 21.45 -26.00 25.64
N GLU A 150 21.97 -27.18 25.29
CA GLU A 150 21.94 -28.41 26.07
C GLU A 150 23.05 -28.41 27.14
#